data_AF-A0A3N5U4Z0-F1
#
_entry.id   AF-A0A3N5U4Z0-F1
#
_cell.length_a   1.000
_cell.length_b   1.000
_cell.length_c   1.000
_cell.angle_alpha   90.00
_cell.angle_beta   90.00
_cell.angle_gamma   90.00
#
_symmetry.space_group_name_H-M   'P 1'
#
loop_
_entity.id
_entity.type
_entity.pdbx_description
1 polymer ?
#
loop_
_entity_poly.entity_id
_entity_poly.type
_entity_poly.pdbx_seq_one_letter_code
_entity_poly.pdbx_strand_id
1 'polypeptide(L)'
;MNEKYYGWSKDLGISLLDKLKADLKSSMLKKDETVRNTVRQIMAEFPKLTVPLTLESGKKSFRLKKPEEITDDDILGIIRGLVKSEKTVLELTKKETSGYLEILQTYLPKMAEKADIEAWINANVDFSQFKSPMQAMGTVMKHFGKLADGNLVKEILNCISLDMKNKRC
;
A
#
# COMPACT_ATOMS: atom_id res chain seq x y z
N MET A 1 -29.95 0.70 -2.29
CA MET A 1 -28.51 1.03 -2.16
C MET A 1 -27.75 -0.29 -2.20
N ASN A 2 -26.98 -0.55 -3.25
CA ASN A 2 -26.21 -1.79 -3.37
C ASN A 2 -24.98 -1.71 -2.45
N GLU A 3 -25.06 -2.28 -1.25
CA GLU A 3 -23.87 -2.50 -0.43
C GLU A 3 -22.95 -3.49 -1.16
N LYS A 4 -21.91 -2.96 -1.81
CA LYS A 4 -20.83 -3.78 -2.38
C LYS A 4 -20.03 -4.35 -1.20
N TYR A 5 -20.37 -5.57 -0.79
CA TYR A 5 -19.82 -6.30 0.36
C TYR A 5 -18.35 -6.79 0.19
N TYR A 6 -17.57 -6.13 -0.66
CA TYR A 6 -16.19 -6.49 -0.96
C TYR A 6 -15.21 -5.59 -0.21
N GLY A 7 -14.03 -6.11 0.11
CA GLY A 7 -13.02 -5.38 0.88
C GLY A 7 -12.77 -6.00 2.23
N TRP A 8 -11.85 -5.43 3.00
CA TRP A 8 -11.44 -6.03 4.26
C TRP A 8 -10.99 -4.98 5.27
N SER A 9 -11.33 -5.20 6.53
CA SER A 9 -10.76 -4.52 7.68
C SER A 9 -10.44 -5.53 8.77
N LYS A 10 -9.51 -5.17 9.67
CA LYS A 10 -9.16 -6.00 10.82
C LYS A 10 -10.36 -6.27 11.74
N ASP A 11 -11.33 -5.36 11.76
CA ASP A 11 -12.52 -5.45 12.61
C ASP A 11 -13.49 -6.56 12.18
N LEU A 12 -13.35 -7.10 10.97
CA LEU A 12 -14.17 -8.22 10.49
C LEU A 12 -13.88 -9.54 11.20
N GLY A 13 -12.78 -9.65 11.95
CA GLY A 13 -12.41 -10.87 12.68
C GLY A 13 -12.05 -12.07 11.80
N ILE A 14 -11.85 -11.85 10.49
CA ILE A 14 -11.44 -12.86 9.52
C ILE A 14 -10.09 -12.47 8.88
N SER A 15 -9.29 -13.45 8.47
CA SER A 15 -8.04 -13.17 7.76
C SER A 15 -8.32 -12.51 6.41
N LEU A 16 -7.37 -11.71 5.92
CA LEU A 16 -7.47 -11.08 4.60
C LEU A 16 -7.46 -12.14 3.49
N LEU A 17 -6.70 -13.22 3.68
CA LEU A 17 -6.68 -14.34 2.74
C LEU A 17 -8.07 -14.99 2.60
N ASP A 18 -8.74 -15.27 3.72
CA ASP A 18 -10.05 -15.90 3.70
C ASP A 18 -11.11 -14.97 3.13
N LYS A 19 -11.01 -13.66 3.42
CA LYS A 19 -11.88 -12.66 2.80
C LYS A 19 -11.69 -12.59 1.28
N LEU A 20 -10.46 -12.59 0.78
CA LEU A 20 -10.19 -12.61 -0.67
C LEU A 20 -10.77 -13.87 -1.33
N LYS A 21 -10.65 -15.04 -0.70
CA LYS A 21 -11.27 -16.28 -1.21
C LYS A 21 -12.80 -16.18 -1.25
N ALA A 22 -13.42 -15.65 -0.19
CA ALA A 22 -14.87 -15.46 -0.11
C ALA A 22 -15.38 -14.45 -1.16
N ASP A 23 -14.65 -13.37 -1.38
CA ASP A 23 -14.97 -12.33 -2.35
C ASP A 23 -14.75 -12.79 -3.80
N LEU A 24 -13.74 -13.63 -4.04
CA LEU A 24 -13.56 -14.29 -5.33
C LEU A 24 -14.76 -15.19 -5.66
N LYS A 25 -15.21 -16.02 -4.70
CA LYS A 25 -16.37 -16.88 -4.88
C LYS A 25 -17.64 -16.04 -5.16
N SER A 26 -17.84 -14.99 -4.38
CA SER A 26 -19.02 -14.11 -4.49
C SER A 26 -19.04 -13.33 -5.81
N SER A 27 -17.90 -12.80 -6.24
CA SER A 27 -17.78 -12.07 -7.51
C SER A 27 -17.96 -12.97 -8.73
N MET A 28 -17.48 -14.22 -8.68
CA MET A 28 -17.76 -15.21 -9.72
C MET A 28 -19.26 -15.52 -9.84
N LEU A 29 -19.96 -15.71 -8.71
CA LEU A 29 -21.41 -15.97 -8.70
C LEU A 29 -22.22 -14.78 -9.23
N LYS A 30 -21.85 -13.57 -8.80
CA LYS A 30 -22.51 -12.31 -9.21
C LYS A 30 -22.08 -11.83 -10.61
N LYS A 31 -21.13 -12.52 -11.26
CA LYS A 31 -20.49 -12.11 -12.53
C LYS A 31 -19.89 -10.70 -12.47
N ASP A 32 -19.39 -10.30 -11.30
CA ASP A 32 -18.69 -9.04 -11.10
C ASP A 32 -17.25 -9.19 -11.60
N GLU A 33 -17.03 -8.82 -12.87
CA GLU A 33 -15.76 -9.04 -13.53
C GLU A 33 -14.62 -8.21 -12.94
N THR A 34 -14.91 -6.96 -12.57
CA THR A 34 -13.91 -6.04 -12.01
C THR A 34 -13.36 -6.61 -10.71
N VAL A 35 -14.22 -7.04 -9.79
CA VAL A 35 -13.79 -7.61 -8.50
C VAL A 35 -13.11 -8.96 -8.72
N ARG A 36 -13.70 -9.83 -9.54
CA ARG A 36 -13.14 -11.15 -9.84
C ARG A 36 -11.72 -11.06 -10.39
N ASN A 37 -11.51 -10.18 -11.37
CA ASN A 37 -10.21 -10.02 -12.01
C ASN A 37 -9.20 -9.38 -11.05
N THR A 38 -9.63 -8.38 -10.26
CA THR A 38 -8.78 -7.75 -9.24
C THR A 38 -8.30 -8.76 -8.19
N VAL A 39 -9.21 -9.53 -7.61
CA VAL A 39 -8.87 -10.52 -6.57
C VAL A 39 -7.97 -11.62 -7.13
N ARG A 40 -8.22 -12.08 -8.36
CA ARG A 40 -7.30 -13.03 -9.04
C ARG A 40 -5.91 -12.46 -9.22
N GLN A 41 -5.80 -11.19 -9.61
CA GLN A 41 -4.51 -10.53 -9.77
C GLN A 41 -3.75 -10.46 -8.44
N ILE A 42 -4.42 -10.12 -7.33
CA ILE A 42 -3.80 -10.14 -5.99
C ILE A 42 -3.27 -11.55 -5.66
N MET A 43 -4.10 -12.57 -5.83
CA MET A 43 -3.74 -13.95 -5.50
C MET A 43 -2.65 -14.53 -6.43
N ALA A 44 -2.56 -14.04 -7.67
CA ALA A 44 -1.52 -14.43 -8.62
C ALA A 44 -0.10 -13.98 -8.22
N GLU A 45 0.01 -13.01 -7.30
CA GLU A 45 1.30 -12.55 -6.78
C GLU A 45 1.83 -13.42 -5.63
N PHE A 46 1.00 -14.26 -5.01
CA PHE A 46 1.39 -15.10 -3.86
C PHE A 46 2.59 -16.01 -4.14
N PRO A 47 2.72 -16.67 -5.31
CA PRO A 47 3.87 -17.53 -5.61
C PRO A 47 5.23 -16.80 -5.63
N LYS A 48 5.25 -15.45 -5.62
CA LYS A 48 6.48 -14.65 -5.59
C LYS A 48 6.93 -14.30 -4.17
N LEU A 49 6.09 -14.55 -3.17
CA LEU A 49 6.42 -14.26 -1.78
C LEU A 49 7.55 -15.16 -1.29
N THR A 50 8.52 -14.57 -0.59
CA THR A 50 9.71 -15.29 -0.10
C THR A 50 9.90 -15.15 1.40
N VAL A 51 10.66 -16.08 1.98
CA VAL A 51 11.25 -15.95 3.31
C VAL A 51 12.76 -15.97 3.23
N PRO A 52 13.44 -15.15 4.05
CA PRO A 52 14.88 -15.20 4.16
C PRO A 52 15.32 -16.51 4.81
N LEU A 53 16.43 -17.05 4.32
CA LEU A 53 17.12 -18.21 4.85
C LEU A 53 18.59 -17.88 5.03
N THR A 54 19.23 -18.54 5.99
CA THR A 54 20.69 -18.50 6.13
C THR A 54 21.22 -19.89 5.87
N LEU A 55 22.09 -20.04 4.87
CA LEU A 55 22.75 -21.30 4.55
C LEU A 55 23.78 -21.63 5.63
N GLU A 56 24.20 -22.90 5.73
CA GLU A 56 25.26 -23.33 6.66
C GLU A 56 26.57 -22.54 6.47
N SER A 57 26.82 -22.05 5.25
CA SER A 57 27.95 -21.16 4.92
C SER A 57 27.82 -19.72 5.43
N GLY A 58 26.74 -19.38 6.15
CA GLY A 58 26.43 -18.01 6.62
C GLY A 58 25.87 -17.09 5.53
N LYS A 59 25.76 -17.55 4.27
CA LYS A 59 25.19 -16.77 3.17
C LYS A 59 23.68 -16.67 3.29
N LYS A 60 23.13 -15.46 3.11
CA LYS A 60 21.69 -15.23 3.00
C LYS A 60 21.17 -15.75 1.65
N SER A 61 20.06 -16.45 1.68
CA SER A 61 19.31 -16.94 0.54
C SER A 61 17.81 -16.72 0.77
N PHE A 62 16.98 -17.05 -0.21
CA PHE A 62 15.52 -16.93 -0.13
C PHE A 62 14.86 -18.19 -0.65
N ARG A 63 13.75 -18.60 -0.01
CA ARG A 63 12.84 -19.60 -0.56
C ARG A 63 11.44 -19.01 -0.70
N LEU A 64 10.60 -19.64 -1.49
CA LEU A 64 9.19 -19.28 -1.58
C LEU A 64 8.46 -19.58 -0.26
N LYS A 65 7.46 -18.73 0.05
CA LYS A 65 6.49 -18.98 1.12
C LYS A 65 5.56 -20.12 0.72
N LYS A 66 5.27 -21.00 1.67
CA LYS A 66 4.16 -21.95 1.56
C LYS A 66 2.82 -21.22 1.77
N PRO A 67 1.69 -21.75 1.27
CA PRO A 67 0.38 -21.11 1.46
C PRO A 67 0.04 -20.80 2.91
N GLU A 68 0.48 -21.65 3.86
CA GLU A 68 0.22 -21.51 5.30
C GLU A 68 1.08 -20.42 5.94
N GLU A 69 2.13 -19.95 5.28
CA GLU A 69 3.05 -18.89 5.75
C GLU A 69 2.65 -17.50 5.24
N ILE A 70 1.60 -17.40 4.42
CA ILE A 70 1.11 -16.12 3.87
C ILE A 70 0.31 -15.40 4.95
N THR A 71 0.83 -14.25 5.39
CA THR A 71 0.20 -13.41 6.40
C THR A 71 -0.61 -12.27 5.78
N ASP A 72 -1.54 -11.68 6.54
CA ASP A 72 -2.26 -10.48 6.12
C ASP A 72 -1.30 -9.35 5.71
N ASP A 73 -0.19 -9.24 6.42
CA ASP A 73 0.84 -8.22 6.15
C ASP A 73 1.55 -8.41 4.81
N ASP A 74 1.74 -9.66 4.37
CA ASP A 74 2.27 -9.97 3.03
C ASP A 74 1.27 -9.56 1.95
N ILE A 75 0.00 -9.91 2.14
CA ILE A 75 -1.07 -9.63 1.18
C ILE A 75 -1.29 -8.11 1.09
N LEU A 76 -1.32 -7.40 2.21
CA LEU A 76 -1.36 -5.93 2.22
C LEU A 76 -0.13 -5.34 1.52
N GLY A 77 1.05 -5.97 1.63
CA GLY A 77 2.26 -5.59 0.89
C GLY A 77 2.06 -5.69 -0.62
N ILE A 78 1.52 -6.81 -1.10
CA ILE A 78 1.17 -7.04 -2.51
C ILE A 78 0.19 -5.98 -3.00
N ILE A 79 -0.94 -5.78 -2.28
CA ILE A 79 -1.98 -4.84 -2.68
C ILE A 79 -1.41 -3.42 -2.79
N ARG A 80 -0.57 -2.98 -1.84
CA ARG A 80 0.11 -1.68 -1.94
C ARG A 80 1.03 -1.59 -3.17
N GLY A 81 1.76 -2.66 -3.50
CA GLY A 81 2.58 -2.72 -4.70
C GLY A 81 1.75 -2.58 -5.98
N LEU A 82 0.60 -3.26 -6.05
CA LEU A 82 -0.33 -3.17 -7.17
C LEU A 82 -0.97 -1.78 -7.27
N VAL A 83 -1.38 -1.17 -6.15
CA VAL A 83 -1.87 0.22 -6.11
C VAL A 83 -0.83 1.18 -6.67
N LYS A 84 0.44 1.04 -6.25
CA LYS A 84 1.53 1.88 -6.75
C LYS A 84 1.70 1.72 -8.27
N SER A 85 1.73 0.48 -8.75
CA SER A 85 1.85 0.19 -10.19
C SER A 85 0.69 0.80 -10.98
N GLU A 86 -0.55 0.65 -10.49
CA GLU A 86 -1.73 1.18 -11.18
C GLU A 86 -1.73 2.71 -11.21
N LYS A 87 -1.37 3.38 -10.11
CA LYS A 87 -1.21 4.85 -10.09
C LYS A 87 -0.22 5.33 -11.15
N THR A 88 0.90 4.64 -11.33
CA THR A 88 1.87 4.96 -12.38
C THR A 88 1.28 4.80 -13.79
N VAL A 89 0.50 3.73 -14.03
CA VAL A 89 -0.19 3.55 -15.31
C VAL A 89 -1.24 4.64 -15.55
N LEU A 90 -1.99 5.01 -14.53
CA LEU A 90 -3.00 6.08 -14.58
C LEU A 90 -2.38 7.43 -14.90
N GLU A 91 -1.26 7.77 -14.28
CA GLU A 91 -0.49 8.99 -14.59
C GLU A 91 -0.04 9.02 -16.06
N LEU A 92 0.56 7.93 -16.55
CA LEU A 92 1.01 7.81 -17.94
C LEU A 92 -0.15 7.88 -18.95
N THR A 93 -1.31 7.35 -18.57
CA THR A 93 -2.52 7.35 -19.40
C THR A 93 -3.41 8.57 -19.18
N LYS A 94 -2.99 9.51 -18.32
CA LYS A 94 -3.74 10.73 -17.93
C LYS A 94 -5.15 10.44 -17.45
N LYS A 95 -5.31 9.40 -16.64
CA LYS A 95 -6.55 9.02 -15.97
C LYS A 95 -6.40 9.21 -14.47
N GLU A 96 -7.48 9.54 -13.79
CA GLU A 96 -7.46 9.77 -12.33
C GLU A 96 -7.72 8.48 -11.54
N THR A 97 -8.58 7.60 -12.05
CA THR A 97 -8.98 6.37 -11.38
C THR A 97 -9.24 5.23 -12.37
N SER A 98 -9.29 4.01 -11.84
CA SER A 98 -9.79 2.82 -12.52
C SER A 98 -10.59 1.97 -11.54
N GLY A 99 -11.52 1.17 -12.06
CA GLY A 99 -12.23 0.20 -11.23
C GLY A 99 -11.29 -0.80 -10.53
N TYR A 100 -10.13 -1.09 -11.13
CA TYR A 100 -9.09 -1.90 -10.51
C TYR A 100 -8.49 -1.21 -9.27
N LEU A 101 -8.11 0.08 -9.39
CA LEU A 101 -7.59 0.87 -8.28
C LEU A 101 -8.59 0.97 -7.13
N GLU A 102 -9.86 1.25 -7.45
CA GLU A 102 -10.93 1.37 -6.45
C GLU A 102 -11.13 0.08 -5.66
N ILE A 103 -11.13 -1.07 -6.34
CA ILE A 103 -11.26 -2.37 -5.66
C ILE A 103 -10.02 -2.70 -4.84
N LEU A 104 -8.80 -2.40 -5.29
CA LEU A 104 -7.60 -2.61 -4.48
C LEU A 104 -7.65 -1.82 -3.16
N GLN A 105 -8.14 -0.58 -3.21
CA GLN A 105 -8.23 0.30 -2.04
C GLN A 105 -9.22 -0.21 -0.99
N THR A 106 -10.28 -0.95 -1.36
CA THR A 106 -11.23 -1.49 -0.37
C THR A 106 -10.65 -2.58 0.53
N TYR A 107 -9.51 -3.16 0.17
CA TYR A 107 -8.80 -4.15 0.99
C TYR A 107 -7.65 -3.56 1.82
N LEU A 108 -7.37 -2.26 1.68
CA LEU A 108 -6.35 -1.57 2.46
C LEU A 108 -7.00 -0.88 3.67
N PRO A 109 -6.30 -0.82 4.83
CA PRO A 109 -6.66 0.10 5.89
C PRO A 109 -6.68 1.54 5.37
N LYS A 110 -7.45 2.42 6.03
CA LYS A 110 -7.49 3.83 5.69
C LYS A 110 -6.06 4.40 5.68
N MET A 111 -5.63 4.85 4.51
CA MET A 111 -4.32 5.47 4.31
C MET A 111 -4.37 6.90 4.85
N ALA A 112 -3.25 7.38 5.38
CA ALA A 112 -3.09 8.76 5.77
C ALA A 112 -3.19 9.66 4.54
N GLU A 113 -4.03 10.69 4.63
CA GLU A 113 -4.19 11.66 3.57
C GLU A 113 -3.07 12.69 3.61
N LYS A 114 -2.92 13.45 2.53
CA LYS A 114 -1.90 14.51 2.43
C LYS A 114 -1.96 15.47 3.63
N ALA A 115 -3.17 15.92 3.98
CA ALA A 115 -3.39 16.86 5.08
C ALA A 115 -2.98 16.26 6.45
N ASP A 116 -3.26 14.98 6.70
CA ASP A 116 -2.87 14.31 7.94
C ASP A 116 -1.34 14.23 8.07
N ILE A 117 -0.67 13.90 6.96
CA ILE A 117 0.79 13.81 6.90
C ILE A 117 1.41 15.19 7.11
N GLU A 118 0.90 16.23 6.43
CA GLU A 118 1.36 17.61 6.58
C GLU A 118 1.18 18.13 8.01
N ALA A 119 0.00 17.94 8.59
CA ALA A 119 -0.29 18.36 9.96
C ALA A 119 0.64 17.67 10.96
N TRP A 120 0.88 16.36 10.81
CA TRP A 120 1.79 15.63 11.68
C TRP A 120 3.23 16.11 11.53
N ILE A 121 3.70 16.33 10.30
CA ILE A 121 5.06 16.85 10.03
C ILE A 121 5.24 18.20 10.72
N ASN A 122 4.32 19.15 10.52
CA ASN A 122 4.41 20.48 11.10
C ASN A 122 4.40 20.48 12.64
N ALA A 123 3.71 19.52 13.25
CA ALA A 123 3.64 19.40 14.70
C ALA A 123 4.82 18.64 15.34
N ASN A 124 5.49 17.75 14.59
CA ASN A 124 6.43 16.77 15.18
C ASN A 124 7.85 16.80 14.58
N VAL A 125 8.07 17.49 13.46
CA VAL A 125 9.37 17.53 12.79
C VAL A 125 10.00 18.91 12.92
N ASP A 126 11.08 18.99 13.68
CA ASP A 126 11.95 20.16 13.72
C ASP A 126 12.96 20.11 12.56
N PHE A 127 12.68 20.86 11.50
CA PHE A 127 13.53 20.91 10.31
C PHE A 127 14.89 21.56 10.54
N SER A 128 15.10 22.29 11.63
CA SER A 128 16.40 22.90 11.95
C SER A 128 17.50 21.86 12.22
N GLN A 129 17.11 20.64 12.60
CA GLN A 129 18.02 19.53 12.89
C GLN A 129 18.50 18.80 11.64
N PHE A 130 17.96 19.13 10.47
CA PHE A 130 18.23 18.45 9.22
C PHE A 130 18.91 19.38 8.21
N LYS A 131 19.86 18.83 7.45
CA LYS A 131 20.47 19.53 6.30
C LYS A 131 19.49 19.69 5.13
N SER A 132 18.44 18.87 5.10
CA SER A 132 17.36 18.92 4.12
C SER A 132 16.10 18.29 4.70
N PRO A 133 14.89 18.84 4.40
CA PRO A 133 13.62 18.21 4.77
C PRO A 133 13.48 16.74 4.34
N MET A 134 14.16 16.32 3.27
CA MET A 134 14.20 14.90 2.85
C MET A 134 14.72 13.96 3.95
N GLN A 135 15.55 14.44 4.88
CA GLN A 135 16.06 13.62 5.97
C GLN A 135 14.98 13.25 6.99
N ALA A 136 13.86 13.98 7.03
CA ALA A 136 12.71 13.64 7.87
C ALA A 136 11.89 12.45 7.34
N MET A 137 12.15 11.97 6.12
CA MET A 137 11.44 10.83 5.51
C MET A 137 11.37 9.62 6.43
N GLY A 138 12.50 9.25 7.05
CA GLY A 138 12.55 8.11 7.98
C GLY A 138 11.67 8.32 9.21
N THR A 139 11.63 9.54 9.76
CA THR A 139 10.81 9.90 10.92
C THR A 139 9.32 9.82 10.60
N VAL A 140 8.91 10.38 9.46
CA VAL A 140 7.51 10.35 9.01
C VAL A 140 7.08 8.91 8.72
N MET A 141 7.88 8.15 7.97
CA MET A 141 7.60 6.74 7.68
C MET A 141 7.62 5.86 8.92
N LYS A 142 8.37 6.21 9.98
CA LYS A 142 8.33 5.48 11.26
C LYS A 142 7.00 5.68 11.98
N HIS A 143 6.40 6.86 11.90
CA HIS A 143 5.09 7.14 12.50
C HIS A 143 3.95 6.49 11.72
N PHE A 144 3.85 6.77 10.42
CA PHE A 144 2.75 6.27 9.58
C PHE A 144 2.96 4.82 9.14
N GLY A 145 4.20 4.32 9.13
CA GLY A 145 4.53 2.96 8.75
C GLY A 145 4.00 2.61 7.36
N LYS A 146 3.17 1.58 7.32
CA LYS A 146 2.53 1.08 6.10
C LYS A 146 1.21 1.80 5.76
N LEU A 147 0.84 2.85 6.50
CA LEU A 147 -0.38 3.64 6.30
C LEU A 147 -0.14 4.93 5.50
N ALA A 148 1.09 5.24 5.11
CA ALA A 148 1.39 6.36 4.21
C ALA A 148 2.00 5.88 2.89
N ASP A 149 1.72 6.62 1.82
CA ASP A 149 2.39 6.46 0.52
C ASP A 149 3.73 7.21 0.56
N GLY A 150 4.84 6.49 0.41
CA GLY A 150 6.17 7.10 0.47
C GLY A 150 6.44 8.11 -0.65
N ASN A 151 5.78 7.99 -1.80
CA ASN A 151 5.89 9.01 -2.86
C ASN A 151 5.20 10.30 -2.43
N LEU A 152 4.01 10.20 -1.82
CA LEU A 152 3.28 11.34 -1.28
C LEU A 152 4.08 12.05 -0.17
N VAL A 153 4.67 11.30 0.76
CA VAL A 153 5.52 11.87 1.81
C VAL A 153 6.72 12.60 1.19
N LYS A 154 7.34 12.01 0.16
CA LYS A 154 8.45 12.64 -0.57
C LYS A 154 8.02 13.93 -1.26
N GLU A 155 6.86 13.96 -1.91
CA GLU A 155 6.30 15.16 -2.54
C GLU A 155 6.05 16.27 -1.52
N ILE A 156 5.43 15.96 -0.38
CA ILE A 156 5.17 16.91 0.70
C ILE A 156 6.49 17.51 1.21
N LEU A 157 7.48 16.66 1.54
CA LEU A 157 8.77 17.12 2.04
C LEU A 157 9.57 17.91 0.98
N ASN A 158 9.39 17.60 -0.31
CA ASN A 158 9.96 18.38 -1.41
C ASN A 158 9.34 19.78 -1.47
N CYS A 159 8.01 19.90 -1.34
CA CYS A 159 7.35 21.20 -1.30
C CYS A 159 7.80 22.03 -0.09
N ILE A 160 7.87 21.43 1.10
CA ILE A 160 8.43 22.10 2.29
C ILE A 160 9.86 22.59 2.02
N SER A 161 10.69 21.77 1.36
CA SER A 161 12.05 22.18 1.00
C SER A 161 12.13 23.33 -0.02
N LEU A 162 11.14 23.46 -0.91
CA LEU A 162 11.07 24.55 -1.88
C LEU A 162 10.60 25.83 -1.20
N ASP A 163 9.58 25.75 -0.36
CA ASP A 163 9.06 26.87 0.42
C ASP A 163 10.13 27.48 1.33
N MET A 164 10.93 26.66 2.02
CA MET A 164 12.08 27.13 2.81
C MET A 164 13.16 27.86 1.98
N LYS A 165 13.22 27.60 0.67
CA LYS A 165 14.14 28.24 -0.27
C LYS A 165 13.49 29.39 -1.04
N ASN A 166 12.28 29.80 -0.66
CA ASN A 166 11.45 30.78 -1.37
C ASN A 166 11.25 30.44 -2.86
N LYS A 167 11.15 29.14 -3.17
CA LYS A 167 10.80 28.61 -4.48
C LYS A 167 9.39 28.05 -4.35
N ARG A 168 8.46 28.47 -5.19
CA ARG A 168 7.09 27.95 -5.14
C ARG A 168 7.05 26.47 -5.54
N CYS A 169 6.38 25.65 -4.72
CA CYS A 169 5.46 24.64 -5.24
C CYS A 169 4.22 25.38 -5.80
#